data_AF-A0A968NLN1-F1
#
_entry.id   AF-A0A968NLN1-F1
#
_cell.length_a   1.000
_cell.length_b   1.000
_cell.length_c   1.000
_cell.angle_alpha   90.00
_cell.angle_beta   90.00
_cell.angle_gamma   90.00
#
_symmetry.space_group_name_H-M   'P 1'
#
loop_
_entity.id
_entity.type
_entity.pdbx_description
1 polymer ?
#
loop_
_entity_poly.entity_id
_entity_poly.type
_entity_poly.pdbx_seq_one_letter_code
_entity_poly.pdbx_strand_id
1 'polypeptide(L)'
;MLKVLMKLMEICFRNFLFILDEKLPLLERSELANKQTSRSIFYATDGIIGYVMKLIRGALQIALKQEQEFITIDLLAASFDKHIKQDKPGKVNPFINDYSLIDVPDFSRESVKAQLAATNKRIKGKSELKTRASSVLQT
;
A
#
# COMPACT_ATOMS: atom_id res chain seq x y z
N MET A 1 16.14 19.62 5.85
CA MET A 1 16.52 18.23 5.54
C MET A 1 15.30 17.33 5.28
N LEU A 2 14.35 17.21 6.22
CA LEU A 2 13.17 16.34 6.09
C LEU A 2 12.29 16.65 4.86
N LYS A 3 12.01 17.94 4.58
CA LYS A 3 11.24 18.37 3.39
C LYS A 3 11.88 17.95 2.05
N VAL A 4 13.21 17.92 1.98
CA VAL A 4 13.96 17.52 0.77
C VAL A 4 13.84 16.01 0.57
N LEU A 5 13.97 15.23 1.65
CA LEU A 5 13.83 13.78 1.62
C LEU A 5 12.41 13.35 1.19
N MET A 6 11.38 14.00 1.73
CA MET A 6 9.98 13.74 1.34
C MET A 6 9.75 14.03 -0.15
N LYS A 7 10.31 15.14 -0.66
CA LYS A 7 10.19 15.52 -2.07
C LYS A 7 10.92 14.53 -2.99
N LEU A 8 12.09 14.03 -2.59
CA LEU A 8 12.81 12.98 -3.35
C LEU A 8 12.00 11.68 -3.40
N MET A 9 11.40 11.27 -2.27
CA MET A 9 10.58 10.06 -2.21
C MET A 9 9.34 10.17 -3.11
N GLU A 10 8.68 11.33 -3.14
CA GLU A 10 7.57 11.62 -4.06
C GLU A 10 8.01 11.50 -5.53
N ILE A 11 9.17 12.04 -5.89
CA ILE A 11 9.72 11.98 -7.27
C ILE A 11 10.02 10.52 -7.65
N CYS A 12 10.73 9.76 -6.81
CA CYS A 12 11.07 8.37 -7.09
C CYS A 12 9.83 7.50 -7.25
N PHE A 13 8.81 7.70 -6.40
CA PHE A 13 7.57 6.95 -6.48
C PHE A 13 6.78 7.26 -7.77
N ARG A 14 6.70 8.54 -8.16
CA ARG A 14 6.07 8.94 -9.41
C ARG A 14 6.81 8.40 -10.63
N ASN A 15 8.15 8.40 -10.61
CA ASN A 15 8.94 7.79 -11.69
C ASN A 15 8.70 6.28 -11.78
N PHE A 16 8.60 5.59 -10.65
CA PHE A 16 8.22 4.17 -10.65
C PHE A 16 6.85 3.95 -11.28
N LEU A 17 5.84 4.74 -10.91
CA LEU A 17 4.50 4.65 -11.50
C LEU A 17 4.50 4.98 -12.99
N PHE A 18 5.31 5.95 -13.43
CA PHE A 18 5.46 6.29 -14.83
C PHE A 18 6.01 5.10 -15.62
N ILE A 19 7.11 4.51 -15.15
CA ILE A 19 7.73 3.34 -15.78
C ILE A 19 6.75 2.16 -15.82
N LEU A 20 5.99 1.95 -14.75
CA LEU A 20 5.01 0.89 -14.66
C LEU A 20 3.85 1.08 -15.65
N ASP A 21 3.34 2.31 -15.78
CA ASP A 21 2.29 2.67 -16.73
C ASP A 21 2.74 2.43 -18.19
N GLU A 22 4.02 2.67 -18.52
CA GLU A 22 4.54 2.36 -19.87
C GLU A 22 4.54 0.85 -20.21
N LYS A 23 4.49 -0.01 -19.19
CA LYS A 23 4.54 -1.46 -19.36
C LYS A 23 3.16 -2.11 -19.34
N LEU A 24 2.09 -1.33 -19.15
CA LEU A 24 0.75 -1.87 -19.19
C LEU A 24 0.36 -2.23 -20.64
N PRO A 25 -0.28 -3.39 -20.87
CA PRO A 25 -0.75 -3.81 -22.18
C PRO A 25 -2.09 -3.12 -22.50
N LEU A 26 -2.08 -1.79 -22.53
CA LEU A 26 -3.24 -0.93 -22.76
C LEU A 26 -2.94 0.01 -23.93
N LEU A 27 -4.00 0.48 -24.60
CA LEU A 27 -3.87 1.31 -25.80
C LEU A 27 -3.40 2.73 -25.45
N GLU A 28 -3.82 3.24 -24.31
CA GLU A 28 -3.49 4.58 -23.83
C GLU A 28 -2.79 4.55 -22.45
N ARG A 29 -2.15 5.68 -22.10
CA ARG A 29 -1.56 5.86 -20.78
C ARG A 29 -2.64 6.12 -19.74
N SER A 30 -2.49 5.49 -18.58
CA SER A 30 -3.45 5.64 -17.47
C SER A 30 -3.15 6.83 -16.56
N GLU A 31 -2.07 7.56 -16.83
CA GLU A 31 -1.56 8.68 -16.04
C GLU A 31 -1.33 8.35 -14.56
N LEU A 32 -0.85 7.13 -14.25
CA LEU A 32 -0.65 6.70 -12.86
C LEU A 32 0.31 7.62 -12.08
N ALA A 33 1.24 8.25 -12.80
CA ALA A 33 2.21 9.20 -12.25
C ALA A 33 1.68 10.63 -12.08
N ASN A 34 0.41 10.92 -12.43
CA ASN A 34 -0.22 12.20 -12.14
C ASN A 34 -0.11 12.49 -10.63
N LYS A 35 0.11 13.74 -10.25
CA LYS A 35 0.33 14.15 -8.86
C LYS A 35 -0.80 13.68 -7.93
N GLN A 36 -2.06 13.80 -8.35
CA GLN A 36 -3.18 13.37 -7.52
C GLN A 36 -3.24 11.85 -7.44
N THR A 37 -3.28 11.17 -8.58
CA THR A 37 -3.35 9.70 -8.67
C THR A 37 -2.21 9.02 -7.93
N SER A 38 -0.98 9.50 -8.08
CA SER A 38 0.18 8.95 -7.38
C SER A 38 0.08 9.11 -5.85
N ARG A 39 -0.48 10.21 -5.34
CA ARG A 39 -0.74 10.38 -3.90
C ARG A 39 -1.79 9.41 -3.41
N SER A 40 -2.86 9.21 -4.17
CA SER A 40 -3.91 8.23 -3.88
C SER A 40 -3.38 6.80 -3.83
N ILE A 41 -2.56 6.42 -4.82
CA ILE A 41 -1.92 5.11 -4.88
C ILE A 41 -0.95 4.95 -3.71
N PHE A 42 -0.15 5.97 -3.41
CA PHE A 42 0.78 5.94 -2.29
C PHE A 42 0.04 5.75 -0.96
N TYR A 43 -1.03 6.52 -0.73
CA TYR A 43 -1.89 6.37 0.43
C TYR A 43 -2.55 4.98 0.47
N ALA A 44 -3.13 4.48 -0.62
CA ALA A 44 -3.76 3.15 -0.65
C ALA A 44 -2.80 2.05 -0.22
N THR A 45 -1.53 2.18 -0.59
CA THR A 45 -0.56 1.07 -0.57
C THR A 45 0.53 1.21 0.50
N ASP A 46 0.61 2.36 1.19
CA ASP A 46 1.76 2.77 2.01
C ASP A 46 3.07 2.84 1.20
N GLY A 47 2.98 3.06 -0.11
CA GLY A 47 4.13 3.02 -1.02
C GLY A 47 4.78 1.63 -1.18
N ILE A 48 4.20 0.59 -0.56
CA ILE A 48 4.74 -0.77 -0.63
C ILE A 48 4.46 -1.33 -2.03
N ILE A 49 5.53 -1.61 -2.77
CA ILE A 49 5.46 -2.04 -4.17
C ILE A 49 4.58 -3.27 -4.38
N GLY A 50 4.58 -4.22 -3.44
CA GLY A 50 3.69 -5.39 -3.48
C GLY A 50 2.20 -5.01 -3.55
N TYR A 51 1.77 -4.03 -2.74
CA TYR A 51 0.40 -3.52 -2.75
C TYR A 51 0.12 -2.64 -3.97
N VAL A 52 1.11 -1.87 -4.45
CA VAL A 52 1.00 -1.10 -5.71
C VAL A 52 0.73 -2.03 -6.89
N MET A 53 1.50 -3.11 -7.01
CA MET A 53 1.30 -4.09 -8.07
C MET A 53 -0.03 -4.86 -7.89
N LYS A 54 -0.45 -5.14 -6.65
CA LYS A 54 -1.75 -5.77 -6.37
C LYS A 54 -2.91 -4.88 -6.85
N LEU A 55 -2.87 -3.59 -6.52
CA LEU A 55 -3.86 -2.60 -6.93
C LEU A 55 -3.91 -2.46 -8.45
N ILE A 56 -2.77 -2.23 -9.10
CA ILE A 56 -2.70 -1.98 -10.54
C ILE A 56 -3.09 -3.22 -11.34
N ARG A 57 -2.67 -4.43 -10.92
CA ARG A 57 -3.11 -5.66 -11.58
C ARG A 57 -4.62 -5.87 -11.47
N GLY A 58 -5.21 -5.61 -10.32
CA GLY A 58 -6.66 -5.71 -10.16
C GLY A 58 -7.41 -4.74 -11.07
N ALA A 59 -6.93 -3.49 -11.17
CA ALA A 59 -7.53 -2.49 -12.05
C ALA A 59 -7.35 -2.85 -13.53
N LEU A 60 -6.16 -3.30 -13.93
CA LEU A 60 -5.86 -3.79 -15.28
C LEU A 60 -6.75 -4.97 -15.67
N GLN A 61 -6.97 -5.93 -14.76
CA GLN A 61 -7.87 -7.06 -15.01
C GLN A 61 -9.31 -6.61 -15.28
N ILE A 62 -9.77 -5.56 -14.60
CA ILE A 62 -11.11 -5.00 -14.84
C ILE A 62 -11.12 -4.26 -16.18
N ALA A 63 -10.11 -3.43 -16.45
CA ALA A 63 -9.96 -2.69 -17.71
C ALA A 63 -10.02 -3.63 -18.92
N LEU A 64 -9.21 -4.70 -18.92
CA LEU A 64 -9.17 -5.68 -20.01
C LEU A 64 -10.50 -6.41 -20.20
N LYS A 65 -11.23 -6.71 -19.12
CA LYS A 65 -12.56 -7.35 -19.19
C LYS A 65 -13.64 -6.40 -19.71
N GLN A 66 -13.45 -5.11 -19.57
CA GLN A 66 -14.38 -4.06 -20.00
C GLN A 66 -13.94 -3.39 -21.30
N GLU A 67 -12.90 -3.94 -21.97
CA GLU A 67 -12.31 -3.40 -23.19
C GLU A 67 -11.94 -1.91 -23.06
N GLN A 68 -11.50 -1.50 -21.88
CA GLN A 68 -11.05 -0.13 -21.61
C GLN A 68 -9.63 0.07 -22.12
N GLU A 69 -9.38 1.23 -22.73
CA GLU A 69 -8.11 1.58 -23.34
C GLU A 69 -7.04 2.02 -22.32
N PHE A 70 -7.46 2.40 -21.11
CA PHE A 70 -6.61 2.81 -19.99
C PHE A 70 -7.26 2.51 -18.63
N ILE A 71 -6.49 2.62 -17.54
CA ILE A 71 -7.00 2.48 -16.17
C ILE A 71 -7.58 3.82 -15.68
N THR A 72 -8.89 3.86 -15.44
CA THR A 72 -9.55 5.02 -14.83
C THR A 72 -9.44 5.03 -13.30
N ILE A 73 -9.76 6.15 -12.67
CA ILE A 73 -9.86 6.27 -11.21
C ILE A 73 -10.90 5.29 -10.64
N ASP A 74 -12.03 5.09 -11.32
CA ASP A 74 -13.08 4.15 -10.87
C ASP A 74 -12.59 2.70 -10.86
N LEU A 75 -11.73 2.33 -11.82
CA LEU A 75 -11.11 1.01 -11.85
C LEU A 75 -10.10 0.82 -10.70
N LEU A 76 -9.36 1.87 -10.34
CA LEU A 76 -8.52 1.89 -9.14
C LEU A 76 -9.37 1.78 -7.86
N ALA A 77 -10.51 2.47 -7.80
CA ALA A 77 -11.45 2.39 -6.69
C ALA A 77 -11.97 0.96 -6.50
N ALA A 78 -12.48 0.36 -7.58
CA ALA A 78 -12.99 -1.00 -7.56
C ALA A 78 -11.91 -2.03 -7.17
N SER A 79 -10.69 -1.86 -7.71
CA SER A 79 -9.56 -2.71 -7.36
C SER A 79 -9.14 -2.55 -5.89
N PHE A 80 -9.17 -1.32 -5.35
CA PHE A 80 -8.89 -1.06 -3.94
C PHE A 80 -9.85 -1.82 -3.03
N ASP A 81 -11.16 -1.64 -3.23
CA ASP A 81 -12.18 -2.26 -2.37
C ASP A 81 -12.12 -3.79 -2.46
N LYS A 82 -11.81 -4.33 -3.64
CA LYS A 82 -11.70 -5.77 -3.86
C LYS A 82 -10.44 -6.39 -3.28
N HIS A 83 -9.29 -5.72 -3.38
CA HIS A 83 -7.99 -6.35 -3.16
C HIS A 83 -7.17 -5.75 -2.01
N ILE A 84 -7.24 -4.43 -1.79
CA ILE A 84 -6.41 -3.75 -0.79
C ILE A 84 -7.14 -3.66 0.54
N LYS A 85 -8.43 -3.34 0.53
CA LYS A 85 -9.23 -3.16 1.75
C LYS A 85 -9.30 -4.41 2.62
N GLN A 86 -9.26 -5.59 2.02
CA GLN A 86 -9.21 -6.87 2.75
C GLN A 86 -7.94 -6.98 3.63
N ASP A 87 -6.81 -6.49 3.14
CA ASP A 87 -5.53 -6.53 3.86
C ASP A 87 -5.34 -5.29 4.75
N LYS A 88 -6.09 -4.21 4.46
CA LYS A 88 -6.01 -2.90 5.15
C LYS A 88 -7.42 -2.35 5.49
N PRO A 89 -8.19 -3.02 6.36
CA PRO A 89 -9.60 -2.69 6.60
C PRO A 89 -9.84 -1.28 7.18
N GLY A 90 -8.83 -0.69 7.84
CA GLY A 90 -8.91 0.67 8.38
C GLY A 90 -8.68 1.79 7.36
N LYS A 91 -8.33 1.48 6.11
CA LYS A 91 -8.11 2.50 5.07
C LYS A 91 -9.38 2.84 4.32
N VAL A 92 -9.64 4.13 4.20
CA VAL A 92 -10.69 4.68 3.33
C VAL A 92 -10.23 4.56 1.88
N ASN A 93 -11.16 4.26 0.97
CA ASN A 93 -10.85 4.17 -0.45
C ASN A 93 -10.42 5.54 -0.99
N PRO A 94 -9.15 5.71 -1.39
CA PRO A 94 -8.65 6.98 -1.85
C PRO A 94 -8.89 7.16 -3.35
N PHE A 95 -9.98 6.66 -3.90
CA PHE A 95 -10.35 6.92 -5.29
C PHE A 95 -11.79 7.41 -5.41
N ILE A 96 -12.54 7.43 -4.30
CA ILE A 96 -13.96 7.82 -4.27
C ILE A 96 -14.15 9.19 -3.61
N ASN A 97 -13.50 9.43 -2.47
CA ASN A 97 -13.64 10.68 -1.72
C ASN A 97 -12.44 11.59 -1.96
N ASP A 98 -12.56 12.90 -1.74
CA ASP A 98 -11.36 13.75 -1.69
C ASP A 98 -10.65 13.54 -0.34
N TYR A 99 -9.56 12.76 -0.33
CA TYR A 99 -8.74 12.45 0.85
C TYR A 99 -7.72 13.55 1.16
N SER A 100 -7.88 14.73 0.55
CA SER A 100 -7.17 15.95 0.94
C SER A 100 -7.29 16.26 2.45
N LEU A 101 -8.28 15.67 3.13
CA LEU A 101 -8.53 15.78 4.57
C LEU A 101 -8.04 14.59 5.42
N ILE A 102 -7.54 13.51 4.81
CA ILE A 102 -7.09 12.32 5.57
C ILE A 102 -5.59 12.44 5.81
N ASP A 103 -5.21 12.55 7.09
CA ASP A 103 -3.83 12.65 7.56
C ASP A 103 -2.93 11.65 6.83
N VAL A 104 -1.97 12.20 6.08
CA VAL A 104 -0.94 11.42 5.41
C VAL A 104 -0.20 10.63 6.50
N PRO A 105 -0.04 9.30 6.36
CA PRO A 105 0.66 8.51 7.36
C PRO A 105 2.02 9.13 7.67
N ASP A 106 2.31 9.31 8.96
CA ASP A 106 3.60 9.81 9.40
C ASP A 106 4.69 8.80 9.03
N PHE A 107 5.52 9.13 8.04
CA PHE A 107 6.70 8.34 7.65
C PHE A 107 7.92 8.66 8.54
N SER A 108 7.72 9.21 9.73
CA SER A 108 8.77 9.30 10.73
C SER A 108 9.42 7.93 10.95
N ARG A 109 10.72 7.92 11.23
CA ARG A 109 11.45 6.66 11.48
C ARG A 109 10.88 5.93 12.70
N GLU A 110 10.23 6.68 13.57
CA GLU A 110 9.60 6.26 14.82
C GLU A 110 8.37 5.39 14.55
N SER A 111 7.48 5.77 13.62
CA SER A 111 6.29 5.00 13.25
C SER A 111 6.66 3.67 12.55
N VAL A 112 7.65 3.72 11.66
CA VAL A 112 8.19 2.54 10.94
C VAL A 112 8.86 1.57 11.93
N LYS A 113 9.65 2.09 12.89
CA LYS A 113 10.23 1.27 13.97
C LYS A 113 9.16 0.64 14.85
N ALA A 114 8.07 1.34 15.16
CA ALA A 114 6.98 0.80 15.98
C ALA A 114 6.29 -0.40 15.31
N GLN A 115 6.04 -0.33 14.00
CA GLN A 115 5.48 -1.46 13.24
C GLN A 115 6.45 -2.65 13.17
N LEU A 116 7.75 -2.42 12.95
CA LEU A 116 8.76 -3.49 12.95
C LEU A 116 8.94 -4.11 14.35
N ALA A 117 8.85 -3.30 15.41
CA ALA A 117 8.91 -3.77 16.80
C ALA A 117 7.69 -4.63 17.18
N ALA A 118 6.51 -4.33 16.63
CA ALA A 118 5.30 -5.12 16.86
C ALA A 118 5.44 -6.57 16.32
N THR A 119 6.10 -6.75 15.18
CA THR A 119 6.38 -8.07 14.60
C THR A 119 7.34 -8.90 15.47
N ASN A 120 8.35 -8.26 16.09
CA ASN A 120 9.32 -8.95 16.95
C ASN A 120 8.75 -9.39 18.32
N LYS A 121 7.66 -8.76 18.80
CA LYS A 121 6.99 -9.20 20.05
C LYS A 121 6.29 -10.55 19.92
N ARG A 122 5.89 -10.95 18.70
CA ARG A 122 5.21 -12.23 18.46
C ARG A 122 6.12 -13.44 18.71
N ILE A 123 7.43 -13.29 18.52
CA ILE A 123 8.40 -14.38 18.72
C ILE A 123 8.73 -14.54 20.22
N LYS A 124 8.82 -13.44 20.98
CA LYS A 124 9.14 -13.48 22.42
C LYS A 124 8.03 -14.06 23.31
N GLY A 125 6.76 -13.90 22.94
CA GLY A 125 5.64 -14.44 23.74
C GLY A 125 5.61 -15.98 23.81
N LYS A 126 6.24 -16.69 22.87
CA LYS A 126 6.30 -18.16 22.86
C LYS A 126 7.45 -18.75 23.69
N SER A 127 8.46 -17.95 24.07
CA SER A 127 9.58 -18.46 24.89
C SER A 127 9.28 -18.45 26.40
N GLU A 128 8.40 -17.56 26.88
CA GLU A 128 8.09 -17.46 28.33
C GLU A 128 7.08 -18.51 28.82
N LEU A 129 6.32 -19.14 27.91
CA LEU A 129 5.40 -20.24 28.24
C LEU A 129 6.10 -21.61 28.37
N LYS A 130 7.33 -21.77 27.86
CA LYS A 130 8.07 -23.05 27.95
C LYS A 130 8.69 -23.31 29.32
N THR A 131 8.85 -22.29 30.16
CA THR A 131 9.49 -22.43 31.49
C THR A 131 8.54 -22.90 32.60
N ARG A 132 7.22 -22.94 32.36
CA ARG A 132 6.23 -23.37 33.36
C ARG A 132 5.82 -24.84 33.28
N ALA A 133 6.10 -25.53 32.16
CA ALA A 133 5.71 -26.93 31.98
C ALA A 133 6.67 -27.92 32.68
N SER A 134 7.90 -27.50 33.01
CA SER A 134 8.89 -28.33 33.70
C SER A 134 8.69 -28.41 35.22
N SER A 135 7.75 -27.67 35.81
CA SER A 135 7.47 -27.69 37.25
C SER A 135 6.32 -28.60 37.68
N VAL A 136 5.73 -29.38 36.76
CA VAL A 136 4.55 -30.25 37.03
C VAL A 136 4.93 -31.74 37.05
N LEU A 137 6.20 -32.11 36.83
CA LEU A 137 6.68 -33.51 36.84
C LEU A 137 7.69 -33.80 37.97
N GLN A 138 7.56 -33.13 39.13
CA GLN A 138 8.26 -33.54 40.35
C GLN A 138 7.26 -34.16 41.33
N THR A 139 6.93 -35.42 41.08
CA THR A 139 6.39 -36.40 42.04
C THR A 139 7.22 -37.66 41.86
#